data_AF-A0A7J4HLZ7-F1
#
_entry.id   AF-A0A7J4HLZ7-F1
#
_cell.length_a   1.000
_cell.length_b   1.000
_cell.length_c   1.000
_cell.angle_alpha   90.00
_cell.angle_beta   90.00
_cell.angle_gamma   90.00
#
_symmetry.space_group_name_H-M   'P 1'
#
loop_
_entity.id
_entity.type
_entity.pdbx_description
1 polymer ?
#
loop_
_entity_poly.entity_id
_entity_poly.type
_entity_poly.pdbx_seq_one_letter_code
_entity_poly.pdbx_strand_id
1 'polypeptide(L)'
;MIKKKDEKNVVEEVKEVAEKVLAKTEDVVEEVVEEVEKIVKKVKRAVSDKKSASKKSERKEKKVESKKLSLGELKKKAASLEKKFEKSDKIDIKEAVSGGKEEEKKDILVPIEEYLKSSIHLGTRVITPHMRQYVYRRRADGLAVFNTAMLDDLIREGADYLSKFAPEDIVITCKREAGWKAVKLFADTFGIKVFTKKYPAGTLTNTNLENFFEKELVFICDPWVDKNALKDANSVKIKVMSICDTNNLTFGINKIIPGNNKSAKSLGMIFYLLTKLYAEKRKIKVEIPSIQEFVDDWDNLVPPK
;
A
#
# COMPACT_ATOMS: atom_id res chain seq x y z
N MET A 1 -4.38 4.58 67.59
CA MET A 1 -3.35 3.70 66.97
C MET A 1 -3.91 2.71 65.92
N ILE A 2 -5.08 2.95 65.33
CA ILE A 2 -5.74 1.96 64.45
C ILE A 2 -5.56 2.27 62.94
N LYS A 3 -5.28 3.52 62.54
CA LYS A 3 -5.14 3.90 61.11
C LYS A 3 -3.82 3.54 60.41
N LYS A 4 -2.80 3.03 61.12
CA LYS A 4 -1.50 2.62 60.53
C LYS A 4 -1.41 1.12 60.21
N LYS A 5 -2.39 0.32 60.64
CA LYS A 5 -2.40 -1.14 60.44
C LYS A 5 -3.04 -1.51 59.09
N ASP A 6 -4.03 -0.74 58.65
CA ASP A 6 -4.75 -1.00 57.39
C ASP A 6 -3.94 -0.61 56.14
N GLU A 7 -3.15 0.47 56.18
CA GLU A 7 -2.28 0.86 55.05
C GLU A 7 -1.15 -0.14 54.77
N LYS A 8 -0.63 -0.84 55.80
CA LYS A 8 0.40 -1.87 55.61
C LYS A 8 -0.15 -3.12 54.94
N ASN A 9 -1.38 -3.51 55.26
CA ASN A 9 -2.04 -4.67 54.68
C ASN A 9 -2.35 -4.47 53.19
N VAL A 10 -2.78 -3.27 52.79
CA VAL A 10 -3.06 -2.95 51.38
C VAL A 10 -1.78 -2.92 50.52
N VAL A 11 -0.65 -2.47 51.09
CA VAL A 11 0.65 -2.47 50.39
C VAL A 11 1.23 -3.88 50.22
N GLU A 12 0.98 -4.78 51.17
CA GLU A 12 1.35 -6.20 51.04
C GLU A 12 0.48 -6.92 49.98
N GLU A 13 -0.82 -6.69 49.94
CA GLU A 13 -1.70 -7.25 48.89
C GLU A 13 -1.32 -6.76 47.48
N VAL A 14 -0.98 -5.48 47.31
CA VAL A 14 -0.56 -4.94 46.00
C VAL A 14 0.78 -5.51 45.56
N LYS A 15 1.70 -5.78 46.49
CA LYS A 15 2.97 -6.46 46.19
C LYS A 15 2.76 -7.92 45.79
N GLU A 16 1.88 -8.63 46.49
CA GLU A 16 1.57 -10.03 46.17
C GLU A 16 0.87 -10.16 44.81
N VAL A 17 0.00 -9.20 44.45
CA VAL A 17 -0.62 -9.14 43.11
C VAL A 17 0.42 -8.77 42.04
N ALA A 18 1.34 -7.84 42.33
CA ALA A 18 2.42 -7.49 41.42
C ALA A 18 3.38 -8.66 41.17
N GLU A 19 3.75 -9.40 42.22
CA GLU A 19 4.57 -10.62 42.11
C GLU A 19 3.85 -11.73 41.34
N LYS A 20 2.54 -11.91 41.55
CA LYS A 20 1.73 -12.86 40.76
C LYS A 20 1.61 -12.45 39.29
N VAL A 21 1.55 -11.16 38.99
CA VAL A 21 1.54 -10.65 37.60
C VAL A 21 2.93 -10.81 36.97
N LEU A 22 4.01 -10.53 37.70
CA LEU A 22 5.39 -10.76 37.27
C LEU A 22 5.66 -12.24 36.99
N ALA A 23 5.26 -13.15 37.90
CA ALA A 23 5.39 -14.60 37.70
C ALA A 23 4.58 -15.10 36.50
N LYS A 24 3.35 -14.62 36.30
CA LYS A 24 2.57 -14.91 35.08
C LYS A 24 3.22 -14.37 33.82
N THR A 25 3.94 -13.25 33.91
CA THR A 25 4.64 -12.68 32.75
C THR A 25 5.91 -13.48 32.44
N GLU A 26 6.61 -13.98 33.46
CA GLU A 26 7.75 -14.88 33.31
C GLU A 26 7.34 -16.25 32.74
N ASP A 27 6.24 -16.84 33.22
CA ASP A 27 5.70 -18.10 32.68
C ASP A 27 5.31 -17.97 31.19
N VAL A 28 4.68 -16.86 30.81
CA VAL A 28 4.33 -16.58 29.39
C VAL A 28 5.59 -16.36 28.55
N VAL A 29 6.63 -15.76 29.10
CA VAL A 29 7.92 -15.59 28.41
C VAL A 29 8.62 -16.95 28.25
N GLU A 30 8.58 -17.83 29.25
CA GLU A 30 9.11 -19.20 29.14
C GLU A 30 8.33 -20.05 28.12
N GLU A 31 6.99 -19.94 28.08
CA GLU A 31 6.16 -20.61 27.07
C GLU A 31 6.50 -20.14 25.65
N VAL A 32 6.67 -18.83 25.45
CA VAL A 32 7.06 -18.25 24.16
C VAL A 32 8.49 -18.66 23.80
N VAL A 33 9.41 -18.75 24.76
CA VAL A 33 10.79 -19.24 24.53
C VAL A 33 10.78 -20.72 24.15
N GLU A 34 10.00 -21.57 24.81
CA GLU A 34 9.82 -22.97 24.42
C GLU A 34 9.21 -23.11 23.02
N GLU A 35 8.22 -22.28 22.69
CA GLU A 35 7.57 -22.30 21.39
C GLU A 35 8.52 -21.85 20.27
N VAL A 36 9.34 -20.84 20.55
CA VAL A 36 10.45 -20.41 19.68
C VAL A 36 11.51 -21.50 19.56
N GLU A 37 11.87 -22.23 20.62
CA GLU A 37 12.80 -23.37 20.54
C GLU A 37 12.24 -24.54 19.72
N LYS A 38 10.93 -24.82 19.85
CA LYS A 38 10.22 -25.81 19.03
C LYS A 38 10.20 -25.39 17.55
N ILE A 39 10.01 -24.10 17.26
CA ILE A 39 10.10 -23.53 15.90
C ILE A 39 11.53 -23.63 15.38
N VAL A 40 12.56 -23.32 16.18
CA VAL A 40 13.97 -23.45 15.80
C VAL A 40 14.35 -24.91 15.54
N LYS A 41 13.83 -25.88 16.31
CA LYS A 41 13.99 -27.32 16.02
C LYS A 41 13.30 -27.75 14.73
N LYS A 42 12.10 -27.23 14.42
CA LYS A 42 11.42 -27.47 13.13
C LYS A 42 12.19 -26.87 11.95
N VAL A 43 12.74 -25.66 12.11
CA VAL A 43 13.58 -25.02 11.08
C VAL A 43 14.90 -25.78 10.89
N LYS A 44 15.53 -26.28 11.95
CA LYS A 44 16.72 -27.16 11.85
C LYS A 44 16.44 -28.47 11.12
N ARG A 45 15.25 -29.08 11.31
CA ARG A 45 14.80 -30.26 10.53
C ARG A 45 14.51 -29.92 9.07
N ALA A 46 13.84 -28.80 8.79
CA ALA A 46 13.59 -28.34 7.42
C ALA A 46 14.88 -27.98 6.65
N VAL A 47 15.95 -27.60 7.36
CA VAL A 47 17.28 -27.34 6.79
C VAL A 47 18.10 -28.63 6.63
N SER A 48 17.85 -29.68 7.44
CA SER A 48 18.43 -31.01 7.20
C SER A 48 17.78 -31.73 6.01
N ASP A 49 16.49 -31.54 5.81
CA ASP A 49 15.72 -32.22 4.74
C ASP A 49 15.95 -31.58 3.36
N LYS A 50 16.46 -30.34 3.31
CA LYS A 50 16.89 -29.66 2.06
C LYS A 50 18.35 -29.93 1.65
N LYS A 51 19.11 -30.73 2.42
CA LYS A 51 20.48 -31.12 2.08
C LYS A 51 20.60 -32.50 1.40
N SER A 52 19.48 -33.18 1.14
CA SER A 52 19.41 -34.42 0.36
C SER A 52 18.75 -34.20 -1.01
N ALA A 53 19.35 -33.38 -1.86
CA ALA A 53 19.12 -33.40 -3.32
C ALA A 53 20.30 -32.76 -4.07
N SER A 54 21.30 -33.59 -4.42
CA SER A 54 22.45 -33.36 -5.31
C SER A 54 23.61 -32.47 -4.78
N LYS A 55 24.90 -32.88 -4.84
CA LYS A 55 25.56 -34.03 -5.47
C LYS A 55 26.99 -34.25 -4.89
N LYS A 56 27.24 -35.49 -4.44
CA LYS A 56 28.46 -36.34 -4.51
C LYS A 56 29.89 -35.80 -4.18
N SER A 57 30.56 -36.65 -3.39
CA SER A 57 32.01 -36.98 -3.29
C SER A 57 32.98 -36.08 -2.48
N GLU A 58 33.08 -36.41 -1.18
CA GLU A 58 34.29 -36.78 -0.40
C GLU A 58 35.65 -36.09 -0.65
N ARG A 59 36.10 -35.27 0.34
CA ARG A 59 37.27 -35.56 1.21
C ARG A 59 37.46 -34.51 2.33
N LYS A 60 37.16 -34.94 3.57
CA LYS A 60 37.74 -34.65 4.91
C LYS A 60 38.43 -33.29 5.15
N GLU A 61 37.84 -32.39 5.93
CA GLU A 61 37.87 -32.33 7.42
C GLU A 61 39.23 -31.97 8.03
N LYS A 62 39.34 -30.74 8.56
CA LYS A 62 39.71 -30.50 9.97
C LYS A 62 39.48 -29.04 10.39
N LYS A 63 38.95 -28.90 11.62
CA LYS A 63 38.68 -27.69 12.44
C LYS A 63 37.34 -26.97 12.23
N VAL A 64 36.27 -27.64 12.64
CA VAL A 64 35.11 -26.98 13.27
C VAL A 64 34.98 -27.52 14.68
N GLU A 65 35.67 -26.88 15.62
CA GLU A 65 35.32 -26.92 17.04
C GLU A 65 35.83 -25.62 17.69
N SER A 66 35.00 -25.04 18.57
CA SER A 66 35.19 -23.85 19.40
C SER A 66 34.88 -22.46 18.79
N LYS A 67 33.70 -21.92 19.17
CA LYS A 67 33.52 -20.59 19.77
C LYS A 67 32.07 -20.41 20.24
N LYS A 68 31.77 -20.91 21.44
CA LYS A 68 30.68 -20.39 22.28
C LYS A 68 31.06 -18.95 22.63
N LEU A 69 30.41 -17.97 22.01
CA LEU A 69 30.49 -16.57 22.46
C LEU A 69 29.78 -16.48 23.82
N SER A 70 30.50 -16.04 24.84
CA SER A 70 30.04 -16.05 26.23
C SER A 70 29.07 -14.89 26.49
N LEU A 71 28.09 -15.10 27.37
CA LEU A 71 27.09 -14.13 27.82
C LEU A 71 27.68 -12.76 28.25
N GLY A 72 28.96 -12.72 28.61
CA GLY A 72 29.68 -11.50 29.01
C GLY A 72 30.00 -10.54 27.87
N GLU A 73 30.18 -11.01 26.64
CA GLU A 73 30.46 -10.14 25.48
C GLU A 73 29.20 -9.43 24.98
N LEU A 74 28.03 -10.08 25.14
CA LEU A 74 26.71 -9.50 24.84
C LEU A 74 26.34 -8.42 25.87
N LYS A 75 26.59 -8.66 27.16
CA LYS A 75 26.37 -7.65 28.23
C LYS A 75 27.28 -6.42 28.06
N LYS A 76 28.54 -6.60 27.64
CA LYS A 76 29.44 -5.46 27.34
C LYS A 76 29.00 -4.67 26.10
N LYS A 77 28.45 -5.34 25.08
CA LYS A 77 27.86 -4.66 23.91
C LYS A 77 26.58 -3.90 24.27
N ALA A 78 25.70 -4.46 25.09
CA ALA A 78 24.51 -3.78 25.61
C ALA A 78 24.87 -2.51 26.41
N ALA A 79 25.83 -2.61 27.34
CA ALA A 79 26.31 -1.45 28.11
C ALA A 79 27.00 -0.37 27.25
N SER A 80 27.61 -0.76 26.11
CA SER A 80 28.18 0.18 25.15
C SER A 80 27.14 0.88 24.27
N LEU A 81 25.98 0.24 24.07
CA LEU A 81 24.83 0.79 23.36
C LEU A 81 24.02 1.73 24.27
N GLU A 82 23.87 1.40 25.56
CA GLU A 82 23.24 2.28 26.57
C GLU A 82 24.02 3.58 26.74
N LYS A 83 25.35 3.52 26.82
CA LYS A 83 26.21 4.72 26.85
C LYS A 83 26.18 5.56 25.57
N LYS A 84 25.75 4.98 24.44
CA LYS A 84 25.52 5.71 23.18
C LYS A 84 24.12 6.34 23.14
N PHE A 85 23.14 5.74 23.83
CA PHE A 85 21.77 6.26 23.95
C PHE A 85 21.67 7.39 24.99
N GLU A 86 22.40 7.32 26.10
CA GLU A 86 22.45 8.40 27.10
C GLU A 86 23.18 9.68 26.61
N LYS A 87 23.90 9.60 25.48
CA LYS A 87 24.59 10.75 24.87
C LYS A 87 23.80 11.44 23.76
N SER A 88 22.63 10.93 23.35
CA SER A 88 21.86 11.49 22.23
C SER A 88 20.64 12.33 22.63
N ASP A 89 20.30 12.48 23.92
CA ASP A 89 19.15 13.30 24.34
C ASP A 89 19.55 14.38 25.36
N LYS A 90 20.15 15.45 24.83
CA LYS A 90 19.97 16.82 25.33
C LYS A 90 19.85 17.74 24.12
N ILE A 91 18.70 17.68 23.45
CA ILE A 91 18.23 18.72 22.54
C ILE A 91 16.93 19.23 23.14
N ASP A 92 16.95 20.49 23.57
CA ASP A 92 15.89 21.15 24.31
C ASP A 92 14.58 21.24 23.49
N ILE A 93 13.53 20.61 24.00
CA ILE A 93 12.20 20.47 23.38
C ILE A 93 11.39 21.79 23.43
N LYS A 94 12.00 22.94 23.76
CA LYS A 94 11.27 24.21 23.95
C LYS A 94 11.44 25.26 22.84
N GLU A 95 12.30 25.02 21.84
CA GLU A 95 12.37 25.86 20.62
C GLU A 95 11.75 25.18 19.38
N ALA A 96 11.45 23.88 19.44
CA ALA A 96 10.88 23.13 18.31
C ALA A 96 9.34 23.26 18.16
N VAL A 97 8.66 23.97 19.05
CA VAL A 97 7.18 24.15 19.02
C VAL A 97 6.78 25.53 18.46
N SER A 98 7.72 26.46 18.29
CA SER A 98 7.46 27.83 17.81
C SER A 98 8.16 28.19 16.48
N GLY A 99 8.99 27.30 15.92
CA GLY A 99 9.50 27.43 14.56
C GLY A 99 8.58 26.70 13.60
N GLY A 100 7.76 27.44 12.86
CA GLY A 100 6.89 26.88 11.83
C GLY A 100 7.66 25.92 10.94
N LYS A 101 7.18 24.67 10.85
CA LYS A 101 7.54 23.81 9.74
C LYS A 101 7.00 24.49 8.48
N GLU A 102 7.83 25.28 7.82
CA GLU A 102 7.76 25.38 6.37
C GLU A 102 8.01 23.96 5.87
N GLU A 103 6.93 23.21 5.65
CA GLU A 103 6.99 22.02 4.82
C GLU A 103 7.60 22.46 3.49
N GLU A 104 8.75 21.88 3.13
CA GLU A 104 9.31 21.98 1.79
C GLU A 104 8.15 21.79 0.81
N LYS A 105 7.83 22.84 0.05
CA LYS A 105 6.77 22.79 -0.96
C LYS A 105 7.17 21.73 -1.99
N LYS A 106 6.74 20.49 -1.77
CA LYS A 106 6.81 19.46 -2.80
C LYS A 106 6.08 19.99 -4.03
N ASP A 107 6.66 19.75 -5.19
CA ASP A 107 6.04 20.07 -6.47
C ASP A 107 4.85 19.12 -6.69
N ILE A 108 3.66 19.53 -6.25
CA ILE A 108 2.42 18.77 -6.39
C ILE A 108 1.78 19.15 -7.72
N LEU A 109 1.24 18.18 -8.49
CA LEU A 109 0.64 18.43 -9.81
C LEU A 109 -0.49 19.46 -9.78
N VAL A 110 -1.22 19.49 -8.67
CA VAL A 110 -2.42 20.28 -8.45
C VAL A 110 -2.46 20.74 -7.00
N PRO A 111 -3.00 21.94 -6.72
CA PRO A 111 -3.25 22.37 -5.34
C PRO A 111 -3.99 21.32 -4.51
N ILE A 112 -3.66 21.24 -3.22
CA ILE A 112 -4.20 20.24 -2.28
C ILE A 112 -5.73 20.35 -2.18
N GLU A 113 -6.26 21.55 -2.35
CA GLU A 113 -7.69 21.86 -2.34
C GLU A 113 -8.46 21.07 -3.41
N GLU A 114 -7.89 20.88 -4.59
CA GLU A 114 -8.55 20.15 -5.69
C GLU A 114 -8.58 18.63 -5.43
N TYR A 115 -7.54 18.08 -4.81
CA TYR A 115 -7.52 16.68 -4.35
C TYR A 115 -8.55 16.42 -3.24
N LEU A 116 -8.78 17.43 -2.38
CA LEU A 116 -9.82 17.38 -1.36
C LEU A 116 -11.22 17.48 -1.99
N LYS A 117 -11.42 18.41 -2.93
CA LYS A 117 -12.66 18.65 -3.67
C LYS A 117 -13.12 17.43 -4.47
N SER A 118 -12.20 16.77 -5.17
CA SER A 118 -12.44 15.54 -5.92
C SER A 118 -12.66 14.29 -5.04
N SER A 119 -12.40 14.39 -3.73
CA SER A 119 -12.57 13.28 -2.78
C SER A 119 -11.70 12.05 -3.09
N ILE A 120 -10.57 12.22 -3.79
CA ILE A 120 -9.67 11.09 -4.15
C ILE A 120 -9.06 10.47 -2.90
N HIS A 121 -8.78 11.29 -1.89
CA HIS A 121 -8.15 10.89 -0.63
C HIS A 121 -9.03 10.00 0.25
N LEU A 122 -10.34 9.89 -0.02
CA LEU A 122 -11.26 9.09 0.79
C LEU A 122 -11.31 7.65 0.33
N GLY A 123 -10.83 6.75 1.18
CA GLY A 123 -11.01 5.32 1.01
C GLY A 123 -12.24 4.78 1.74
N THR A 124 -12.23 3.48 2.03
CA THR A 124 -13.35 2.81 2.71
C THR A 124 -13.02 2.41 4.13
N ARG A 125 -14.00 1.82 4.84
CA ARG A 125 -13.79 1.29 6.19
C ARG A 125 -12.86 0.07 6.21
N VAL A 126 -12.83 -0.69 5.12
CA VAL A 126 -12.01 -1.90 4.99
C VAL A 126 -10.67 -1.52 4.38
N ILE A 127 -9.59 -1.99 5.00
CA ILE A 127 -8.22 -1.78 4.52
C ILE A 127 -7.59 -3.14 4.30
N THR A 128 -7.26 -3.47 3.06
CA THR A 128 -6.54 -4.69 2.72
C THR A 128 -5.05 -4.55 3.10
N PRO A 129 -4.35 -5.66 3.41
CA PRO A 129 -2.93 -5.61 3.80
C PRO A 129 -2.04 -4.91 2.77
N HIS A 130 -2.28 -5.12 1.47
CA HIS A 130 -1.49 -4.52 0.39
C HIS A 130 -1.70 -3.01 0.26
N MET A 131 -2.91 -2.53 0.53
CA MET A 131 -3.26 -1.10 0.40
C MET A 131 -2.90 -0.29 1.65
N ARG A 132 -2.59 -0.95 2.78
CA ARG A 132 -2.28 -0.29 4.05
C ARG A 132 -1.14 0.74 3.95
N GLN A 133 -0.15 0.49 3.10
CA GLN A 133 1.00 1.39 2.91
C GLN A 133 0.63 2.76 2.32
N TYR A 134 -0.48 2.85 1.58
CA TYR A 134 -0.94 4.11 0.97
C TYR A 134 -1.88 4.91 1.89
N VAL A 135 -2.34 4.29 2.99
CA VAL A 135 -3.26 4.92 3.94
C VAL A 135 -2.47 5.70 4.98
N TYR A 136 -2.82 6.97 5.15
CA TYR A 136 -2.22 7.84 6.16
C TYR A 136 -2.85 7.60 7.54
N ARG A 137 -4.18 7.74 7.65
CA ARG A 137 -4.92 7.58 8.91
C ARG A 137 -6.36 7.15 8.68
N ARG A 138 -7.05 6.79 9.76
CA ARG A 138 -8.52 6.64 9.77
C ARG A 138 -9.17 7.93 10.26
N ARG A 139 -10.29 8.33 9.64
CA ARG A 139 -11.16 9.42 10.09
C ARG A 139 -12.03 8.94 11.27
N ALA A 140 -12.64 9.87 12.00
CA ALA A 140 -13.63 9.57 13.06
C ALA A 140 -14.76 8.64 12.58
N ASP A 141 -15.21 8.78 11.32
CA ASP A 141 -16.27 7.95 10.72
C ASP A 141 -15.82 6.51 10.37
N GLY A 142 -14.55 6.19 10.61
CA GLY A 142 -13.93 4.91 10.28
C GLY A 142 -13.46 4.76 8.83
N LEU A 143 -13.68 5.77 7.98
CA LEU A 143 -13.13 5.82 6.61
C LEU A 143 -11.61 5.98 6.64
N ALA A 144 -10.92 5.24 5.76
CA ALA A 144 -9.50 5.40 5.54
C ALA A 144 -9.21 6.67 4.73
N VAL A 145 -8.10 7.35 5.04
CA VAL A 145 -7.62 8.53 4.32
C VAL A 145 -6.28 8.20 3.69
N PHE A 146 -6.18 8.33 2.37
CA PHE A 146 -4.93 8.17 1.63
C PHE A 146 -3.97 9.33 1.87
N ASN A 147 -2.67 9.07 1.76
CA ASN A 147 -1.66 10.13 1.74
C ASN A 147 -1.67 10.82 0.37
N THR A 148 -1.99 12.11 0.34
CA THR A 148 -2.09 12.92 -0.89
C THR A 148 -0.75 13.12 -1.59
N ALA A 149 0.36 13.23 -0.84
CA ALA A 149 1.68 13.38 -1.43
C ALA A 149 2.11 12.10 -2.17
N MET A 150 1.93 10.95 -1.52
CA MET A 150 2.22 9.64 -2.14
C MET A 150 1.31 9.35 -3.34
N LEU A 151 0.06 9.81 -3.27
CA LEU A 151 -0.90 9.68 -4.35
C LEU A 151 -0.43 10.42 -5.61
N ASP A 152 0.06 11.67 -5.47
CA ASP A 152 0.59 12.47 -6.59
C ASP A 152 1.76 11.75 -7.28
N ASP A 153 2.73 11.29 -6.48
CA ASP A 153 3.89 10.53 -6.97
C ASP A 153 3.44 9.27 -7.75
N LEU A 154 2.46 8.52 -7.21
CA LEU A 154 1.95 7.30 -7.84
C LEU A 154 1.13 7.58 -9.10
N ILE A 155 0.44 8.73 -9.19
CA ILE A 155 -0.21 9.18 -10.43
C ILE A 155 0.84 9.53 -11.48
N ARG A 156 1.93 10.23 -11.11
CA ARG A 156 3.06 10.52 -12.02
C ARG A 156 3.72 9.25 -12.54
N GLU A 157 3.96 8.29 -11.66
CA GLU A 157 4.50 6.98 -12.05
C GLU A 157 3.49 6.15 -12.86
N GLY A 158 2.18 6.29 -12.58
CA GLY A 158 1.11 5.69 -13.35
C GLY A 158 1.09 6.23 -14.79
N ALA A 159 1.17 7.55 -14.95
CA ALA A 159 1.28 8.19 -16.25
C ALA A 159 2.60 7.82 -16.97
N ASP A 160 3.70 7.66 -16.22
CA ASP A 160 4.96 7.12 -16.77
C ASP A 160 4.77 5.74 -17.36
N TYR A 161 4.14 4.86 -16.59
CA TYR A 161 3.87 3.50 -17.01
C TYR A 161 2.96 3.47 -18.23
N LEU A 162 1.91 4.30 -18.26
CA LEU A 162 1.00 4.42 -19.39
C LEU A 162 1.71 4.92 -20.65
N SER A 163 2.62 5.90 -20.51
CA SER A 163 3.35 6.49 -21.64
C SER A 163 4.20 5.49 -22.44
N LYS A 164 4.53 4.33 -21.86
CA LYS A 164 5.30 3.27 -22.52
C LYS A 164 4.51 2.54 -23.61
N PHE A 165 3.18 2.59 -23.56
CA PHE A 165 2.29 1.86 -24.46
C PHE A 165 1.61 2.82 -25.43
N ALA A 166 1.43 2.42 -26.69
CA ALA A 166 0.75 3.26 -27.68
C ALA A 166 -0.77 3.31 -27.40
N PRO A 167 -1.48 4.38 -27.78
CA PRO A 167 -2.93 4.46 -27.58
C PRO A 167 -3.70 3.25 -28.13
N GLU A 168 -3.25 2.73 -29.27
CA GLU A 168 -3.84 1.58 -29.94
C GLU A 168 -3.68 0.30 -29.11
N ASP A 169 -2.61 0.19 -28.32
CA ASP A 169 -2.27 -1.00 -27.52
C ASP A 169 -2.86 -0.99 -26.12
N ILE A 170 -3.65 0.03 -25.79
CA ILE A 170 -4.30 0.19 -24.50
C ILE A 170 -5.78 -0.18 -24.64
N VAL A 171 -6.29 -0.88 -23.63
CA VAL A 171 -7.73 -1.08 -23.45
C VAL A 171 -8.14 -0.70 -22.04
N ILE A 172 -9.23 0.07 -21.92
CA ILE A 172 -9.75 0.51 -20.63
C ILE A 172 -11.04 -0.22 -20.32
N THR A 173 -11.16 -0.76 -19.11
CA THR A 173 -12.39 -1.39 -18.62
C THR A 173 -12.88 -0.67 -17.36
N CYS A 174 -14.14 -0.23 -17.40
CA CYS A 174 -14.79 0.45 -16.29
C CYS A 174 -16.26 0.10 -16.24
N LYS A 175 -16.63 -0.98 -15.55
CA LYS A 175 -18.05 -1.36 -15.41
C LYS A 175 -18.85 -0.39 -14.52
N ARG A 176 -18.18 0.37 -13.66
CA ARG A 176 -18.85 1.31 -12.75
C ARG A 176 -19.36 2.55 -13.50
N GLU A 177 -20.63 2.89 -13.28
CA GLU A 177 -21.32 4.00 -13.94
C GLU A 177 -20.64 5.35 -13.69
N ALA A 178 -20.16 5.55 -12.47
CA ALA A 178 -19.45 6.77 -12.05
C ALA A 178 -18.24 7.14 -12.93
N GLY A 179 -17.59 6.15 -13.56
CA GLY A 179 -16.42 6.38 -14.40
C GLY A 179 -16.73 6.54 -15.89
N TRP A 180 -17.98 6.30 -16.33
CA TRP A 180 -18.27 6.22 -17.77
C TRP A 180 -17.96 7.51 -18.51
N LYS A 181 -18.28 8.66 -17.94
CA LYS A 181 -18.02 9.98 -18.55
C LYS A 181 -16.52 10.21 -18.70
N ALA A 182 -15.78 10.10 -17.59
CA ALA A 182 -14.34 10.33 -17.54
C ALA A 182 -13.54 9.40 -18.46
N VAL A 183 -13.90 8.11 -18.48
CA VAL A 183 -13.20 7.12 -19.31
C VAL A 183 -13.52 7.33 -20.80
N LYS A 184 -14.76 7.70 -21.14
CA LYS A 184 -15.11 8.01 -22.54
C LYS A 184 -14.35 9.22 -23.05
N LEU A 185 -14.30 10.31 -22.29
CA LEU A 185 -13.54 11.50 -22.67
C LEU A 185 -12.05 11.18 -22.83
N PHE A 186 -11.46 10.41 -21.91
CA PHE A 186 -10.08 9.94 -22.03
C PHE A 186 -9.88 9.09 -23.30
N ALA A 187 -10.81 8.19 -23.59
CA ALA A 187 -10.78 7.33 -24.77
C ALA A 187 -10.91 8.13 -26.08
N ASP A 188 -11.83 9.09 -26.14
CA ASP A 188 -12.09 9.93 -27.30
C ASP A 188 -10.90 10.87 -27.58
N THR A 189 -10.20 11.33 -26.53
CA THR A 189 -9.01 12.18 -26.65
C THR A 189 -7.84 11.48 -27.35
N PHE A 190 -7.65 10.18 -27.09
CA PHE A 190 -6.50 9.41 -27.60
C PHE A 190 -6.86 8.30 -28.60
N GLY A 191 -8.13 8.07 -28.88
CA GLY A 191 -8.60 6.97 -29.73
C GLY A 191 -8.50 5.58 -29.09
N ILE A 192 -8.58 5.49 -27.76
CA ILE A 192 -8.36 4.24 -27.00
C ILE A 192 -9.65 3.41 -26.95
N LYS A 193 -9.53 2.08 -27.05
CA LYS A 193 -10.70 1.18 -26.93
C LYS A 193 -11.18 1.08 -25.47
N VAL A 194 -12.46 1.32 -25.24
CA VAL A 194 -13.07 1.32 -23.90
C VAL A 194 -14.25 0.35 -23.77
N PHE A 195 -14.32 -0.33 -22.63
CA PHE A 195 -15.47 -1.11 -22.16
C PHE A 195 -16.11 -0.43 -20.95
N THR A 196 -17.21 0.29 -21.17
CA THR A 196 -17.95 0.99 -20.09
C THR A 196 -19.00 0.11 -19.41
N LYS A 197 -19.77 -0.71 -20.14
CA LYS A 197 -20.87 -1.46 -19.50
C LYS A 197 -20.43 -2.85 -19.05
N LYS A 198 -20.21 -3.71 -20.03
CA LYS A 198 -19.88 -5.11 -19.81
C LYS A 198 -18.66 -5.44 -20.66
N TYR A 199 -17.62 -5.94 -19.99
CA TYR A 199 -16.53 -6.61 -20.67
C TYR A 199 -17.00 -8.00 -21.14
N PRO A 200 -17.02 -8.28 -22.46
CA PRO A 200 -17.33 -9.61 -22.95
C PRO A 200 -16.20 -10.57 -22.54
N ALA A 201 -16.55 -11.70 -21.94
CA ALA A 201 -15.55 -12.67 -21.51
C ALA A 201 -14.88 -13.32 -22.74
N GLY A 202 -13.57 -13.55 -22.65
CA GLY A 202 -12.82 -14.17 -23.73
C GLY A 202 -12.37 -13.22 -24.83
N THR A 203 -12.67 -11.93 -24.72
CA THR A 203 -12.25 -10.91 -25.69
C THR A 203 -10.72 -10.81 -25.82
N LEU A 204 -9.97 -11.09 -24.76
CA LEU A 204 -8.50 -11.13 -24.80
C LEU A 204 -7.92 -12.54 -24.99
N THR A 205 -8.71 -13.61 -24.85
CA THR A 205 -8.19 -14.99 -24.82
C THR A 205 -8.64 -15.86 -25.99
N ASN A 206 -9.81 -15.59 -26.58
CA ASN A 206 -10.43 -16.44 -27.58
C ASN A 206 -10.31 -15.79 -28.97
N THR A 207 -9.37 -16.30 -29.78
CA THR A 207 -9.09 -15.82 -31.15
C THR A 207 -10.24 -16.06 -32.13
N ASN A 208 -11.21 -16.93 -31.81
CA ASN A 208 -12.34 -17.23 -32.68
C ASN A 208 -13.50 -16.23 -32.53
N LEU A 209 -13.43 -15.29 -31.59
CA LEU A 209 -14.46 -14.25 -31.45
C LEU A 209 -14.21 -13.12 -32.44
N GLU A 210 -15.27 -12.62 -33.07
CA GLU A 210 -15.20 -11.47 -33.99
C GLU A 210 -14.69 -10.18 -33.30
N ASN A 211 -14.91 -10.08 -31.99
CA ASN A 211 -14.47 -8.95 -31.18
C ASN A 211 -13.12 -9.19 -30.49
N PHE A 212 -12.38 -10.24 -30.87
CA PHE A 212 -11.02 -10.49 -30.37
C PHE A 212 -10.09 -9.35 -30.77
N PHE A 213 -9.22 -8.96 -29.85
CA PHE A 213 -8.13 -8.06 -30.16
C PHE A 213 -6.97 -8.30 -29.21
N GLU A 214 -5.78 -7.94 -29.68
CA GLU A 214 -4.55 -8.04 -28.91
C GLU A 214 -4.17 -6.64 -28.40
N LYS A 215 -3.79 -6.57 -27.12
CA LYS A 215 -3.35 -5.35 -26.43
C LYS A 215 -2.22 -5.70 -25.49
N GLU A 216 -1.35 -4.73 -25.27
CA GLU A 216 -0.22 -4.88 -24.35
C GLU A 216 -0.57 -4.43 -22.92
N LEU A 217 -1.53 -3.51 -22.79
CA LEU A 217 -1.96 -2.97 -21.50
C LEU A 217 -3.48 -2.99 -21.34
N VAL A 218 -3.94 -3.56 -20.22
CA VAL A 218 -5.31 -3.41 -19.73
C VAL A 218 -5.33 -2.44 -18.55
N PHE A 219 -6.05 -1.33 -18.69
CA PHE A 219 -6.31 -0.39 -17.61
C PHE A 219 -7.69 -0.65 -16.99
N ILE A 220 -7.72 -1.03 -15.72
CA ILE A 220 -8.94 -1.41 -14.99
C ILE A 220 -9.31 -0.36 -13.94
N CYS A 221 -10.52 0.17 -13.99
CA CYS A 221 -10.98 1.18 -13.03
C CYS A 221 -11.29 0.61 -11.63
N ASP A 222 -11.84 -0.60 -11.54
CA ASP A 222 -12.06 -1.28 -10.25
C ASP A 222 -11.81 -2.78 -10.41
N PRO A 223 -10.73 -3.32 -9.82
CA PRO A 223 -10.37 -4.72 -10.02
C PRO A 223 -11.36 -5.71 -9.39
N TRP A 224 -12.19 -5.25 -8.44
CA TRP A 224 -13.23 -6.09 -7.86
C TRP A 224 -14.40 -6.29 -8.83
N VAL A 225 -14.86 -5.21 -9.45
CA VAL A 225 -16.03 -5.20 -10.33
C VAL A 225 -15.67 -5.76 -11.71
N ASP A 226 -14.47 -5.45 -12.20
CA ASP A 226 -13.94 -5.83 -13.51
C ASP A 226 -13.02 -7.07 -13.45
N LYS A 227 -13.29 -7.97 -12.49
CA LYS A 227 -12.51 -9.20 -12.27
C LYS A 227 -12.34 -10.09 -13.49
N ASN A 228 -13.27 -10.06 -14.44
CA ASN A 228 -13.19 -10.86 -15.67
C ASN A 228 -12.08 -10.34 -16.58
N ALA A 229 -11.99 -9.01 -16.76
CA ALA A 229 -10.91 -8.40 -17.52
C ALA A 229 -9.56 -8.66 -16.86
N LEU A 230 -9.50 -8.58 -15.52
CA LEU A 230 -8.29 -8.91 -14.75
C LEU A 230 -7.87 -10.37 -14.92
N LYS A 231 -8.82 -11.31 -14.90
CA LYS A 231 -8.55 -12.74 -15.06
C LYS A 231 -8.05 -13.06 -16.47
N ASP A 232 -8.70 -12.52 -17.50
CA ASP A 232 -8.32 -12.72 -18.89
C ASP A 232 -6.92 -12.15 -19.15
N ALA A 233 -6.66 -10.92 -18.72
CA ALA A 233 -5.36 -10.26 -18.85
C ALA A 233 -4.23 -11.07 -18.19
N ASN A 234 -4.46 -11.57 -16.97
CA ASN A 234 -3.49 -12.41 -16.27
C ASN A 234 -3.27 -13.77 -16.94
N SER A 235 -4.31 -14.36 -17.53
CA SER A 235 -4.22 -15.65 -18.22
C SER A 235 -3.33 -15.56 -19.47
N VAL A 236 -3.39 -14.43 -20.18
CA VAL A 236 -2.61 -14.15 -21.40
C VAL A 236 -1.29 -13.42 -21.09
N LYS A 237 -1.04 -13.07 -19.81
CA LYS A 237 0.14 -12.34 -19.32
C LYS A 237 0.28 -10.92 -19.89
N ILE A 238 -0.84 -10.29 -20.22
CA ILE A 238 -0.93 -8.88 -20.60
C ILE A 238 -0.67 -8.03 -19.35
N LYS A 239 -0.06 -6.86 -19.52
CA LYS A 239 0.19 -5.96 -18.39
C LYS A 239 -1.12 -5.37 -17.88
N VAL A 240 -1.26 -5.26 -16.56
CA VAL A 240 -2.44 -4.69 -15.93
C VAL A 240 -2.06 -3.47 -15.09
N MET A 241 -2.73 -2.37 -15.37
CA MET A 241 -2.73 -1.16 -14.55
C MET A 241 -4.12 -0.98 -13.94
N SER A 242 -4.23 -0.56 -12.68
CA SER A 242 -5.55 -0.41 -12.07
C SER A 242 -5.65 0.67 -10.99
N ILE A 243 -6.81 1.31 -10.91
CA ILE A 243 -7.17 2.21 -9.80
C ILE A 243 -7.71 1.37 -8.65
N CYS A 244 -7.08 1.47 -7.48
CA CYS A 244 -7.40 0.66 -6.32
C CYS A 244 -7.78 1.52 -5.11
N ASP A 245 -8.94 1.25 -4.55
CA ASP A 245 -9.38 1.74 -3.25
C ASP A 245 -8.84 0.81 -2.13
N THR A 246 -8.99 1.20 -0.87
CA THR A 246 -8.46 0.48 0.30
C THR A 246 -9.03 -0.92 0.46
N ASN A 247 -10.21 -1.20 -0.08
CA ASN A 247 -10.83 -2.52 -0.02
C ASN A 247 -10.42 -3.44 -1.17
N ASN A 248 -9.70 -2.95 -2.19
CA ASN A 248 -9.34 -3.76 -3.34
C ASN A 248 -8.18 -4.72 -3.02
N LEU A 249 -8.21 -5.88 -3.67
CA LEU A 249 -7.11 -6.82 -3.72
C LEU A 249 -6.27 -6.53 -4.96
N THR A 250 -4.95 -6.50 -4.80
CA THR A 250 -4.03 -6.03 -5.85
C THR A 250 -3.30 -7.16 -6.57
N PHE A 251 -3.77 -8.41 -6.42
CA PHE A 251 -3.15 -9.58 -7.03
C PHE A 251 -3.29 -9.55 -8.56
N GLY A 252 -2.19 -9.82 -9.26
CA GLY A 252 -2.17 -9.82 -10.73
C GLY A 252 -2.28 -8.43 -11.35
N ILE A 253 -1.97 -7.37 -10.60
CA ILE A 253 -1.87 -5.99 -11.10
C ILE A 253 -0.39 -5.59 -11.09
N ASN A 254 0.11 -5.07 -12.21
CA ASN A 254 1.50 -4.64 -12.34
C ASN A 254 1.72 -3.22 -11.81
N LYS A 255 0.81 -2.30 -12.10
CA LYS A 255 0.87 -0.92 -11.63
C LYS A 255 -0.44 -0.51 -10.96
N ILE A 256 -0.32 -0.02 -9.73
CA ILE A 256 -1.46 0.40 -8.90
C ILE A 256 -1.45 1.92 -8.83
N ILE A 257 -2.60 2.54 -9.10
CA ILE A 257 -2.88 3.92 -8.71
C ILE A 257 -3.81 3.85 -7.50
N PRO A 258 -3.37 4.19 -6.28
CA PRO A 258 -4.28 4.26 -5.15
C PRO A 258 -5.26 5.41 -5.37
N GLY A 259 -6.49 5.27 -4.88
CA GLY A 259 -7.46 6.36 -4.92
C GLY A 259 -8.90 5.86 -4.87
N ASN A 260 -9.82 6.79 -4.65
CA ASN A 260 -11.24 6.46 -4.61
C ASN A 260 -11.75 6.09 -6.01
N ASN A 261 -12.05 4.81 -6.24
CA ASN A 261 -12.60 4.33 -7.51
C ASN A 261 -14.13 4.22 -7.52
N LYS A 262 -14.82 4.84 -6.54
CA LYS A 262 -16.28 4.76 -6.39
C LYS A 262 -17.00 6.04 -6.77
N SER A 263 -16.37 7.18 -6.49
CA SER A 263 -16.89 8.52 -6.77
C SER A 263 -16.60 8.93 -8.20
N ALA A 264 -17.58 9.52 -8.88
CA ALA A 264 -17.41 10.09 -10.22
C ALA A 264 -16.39 11.23 -10.22
N LYS A 265 -16.40 12.04 -9.16
CA LYS A 265 -15.48 13.18 -8.96
C LYS A 265 -14.02 12.74 -8.90
N SER A 266 -13.78 11.65 -8.18
CA SER A 266 -12.44 11.10 -8.00
C SER A 266 -11.93 10.45 -9.28
N LEU A 267 -12.75 9.60 -9.91
CA LEU A 267 -12.39 8.98 -11.18
C LEU A 267 -12.15 10.05 -12.26
N GLY A 268 -13.01 11.06 -12.35
CA GLY A 268 -12.84 12.18 -13.29
C GLY A 268 -11.53 12.92 -13.07
N MET A 269 -11.17 13.23 -11.81
CA MET A 269 -9.90 13.89 -11.50
C MET A 269 -8.69 13.01 -11.82
N ILE A 270 -8.72 11.71 -11.51
CA ILE A 270 -7.63 10.79 -11.85
C ILE A 270 -7.45 10.71 -13.37
N PHE A 271 -8.54 10.53 -14.13
CA PHE A 271 -8.47 10.47 -15.59
C PHE A 271 -8.05 11.80 -16.20
N TYR A 272 -8.48 12.94 -15.66
CA TYR A 272 -8.03 14.26 -16.09
C TYR A 272 -6.51 14.42 -15.95
N LEU A 273 -5.96 14.07 -14.77
CA LEU A 273 -4.52 14.13 -14.53
C LEU A 273 -3.74 13.17 -15.42
N LEU A 274 -4.25 11.96 -15.62
CA LEU A 274 -3.66 11.00 -16.54
C LEU A 274 -3.69 11.52 -17.98
N THR A 275 -4.76 12.16 -18.44
CA THR A 275 -4.84 12.79 -19.78
C THR A 275 -3.72 13.81 -19.96
N LYS A 276 -3.60 14.76 -19.03
CA LYS A 276 -2.62 15.83 -19.10
C LYS A 276 -1.19 15.29 -19.12
N LEU A 277 -0.87 14.39 -18.18
CA LEU A 277 0.46 13.81 -18.06
C LEU A 277 0.81 12.87 -19.21
N TYR A 278 -0.14 12.09 -19.70
CA TYR A 278 0.09 11.18 -20.83
C TYR A 278 0.35 11.98 -22.12
N ALA A 279 -0.43 13.02 -22.39
CA ALA A 279 -0.22 13.91 -23.53
C ALA A 279 1.15 14.62 -23.46
N GLU A 280 1.52 15.12 -22.29
CA GLU A 280 2.82 15.77 -22.05
C GLU A 280 3.99 14.81 -22.32
N LYS A 281 3.95 13.60 -21.73
CA LYS A 281 5.04 12.62 -21.86
C LYS A 281 5.20 12.10 -23.29
N ARG A 282 4.10 11.88 -24.00
CA ARG A 282 4.11 11.44 -25.41
C ARG A 282 4.29 12.61 -26.39
N LYS A 283 4.31 13.86 -25.92
CA LYS A 283 4.37 15.08 -26.73
C LYS A 283 3.29 15.13 -27.83
N ILE A 284 2.11 14.61 -27.51
CA ILE A 284 0.97 14.59 -28.44
C ILE A 284 0.29 15.96 -28.36
N LYS A 285 0.20 16.65 -29.50
CA LYS A 285 -0.53 17.92 -29.61
C LYS A 285 -2.02 17.63 -29.78
N VAL A 286 -2.69 17.29 -28.67
CA VAL A 286 -4.15 17.14 -28.62
C VAL A 286 -4.71 18.21 -27.68
N GLU A 287 -5.89 18.73 -28.02
CA GLU A 287 -6.64 19.61 -27.14
C GLU A 287 -7.11 18.81 -25.92
N ILE A 288 -6.57 19.16 -24.75
CA ILE A 288 -6.93 18.49 -23.49
C ILE A 288 -8.27 19.06 -23.02
N PRO A 289 -9.31 18.23 -22.83
CA PRO A 289 -10.59 18.69 -22.32
C PRO A 289 -10.46 19.32 -20.93
N SER A 290 -11.32 20.28 -20.63
CA SER A 290 -11.33 20.96 -19.33
C SER A 290 -11.76 20.02 -18.20
N ILE A 291 -11.38 20.31 -16.95
CA ILE A 291 -11.76 19.47 -15.81
C ILE A 291 -13.28 19.40 -15.60
N GLN A 292 -14.01 20.45 -15.98
CA GLN A 292 -15.47 20.53 -15.99
C GLN A 292 -16.11 19.49 -16.91
N GLU A 293 -15.42 19.11 -17.99
CA GLU A 293 -15.90 18.06 -18.89
C GLU A 293 -15.74 16.68 -18.23
N PHE A 294 -14.64 16.45 -17.50
CA PHE A 294 -14.41 15.19 -16.79
C PHE A 294 -15.32 15.01 -15.57
N VAL A 295 -15.65 16.10 -14.85
CA VAL A 295 -16.45 16.07 -13.63
C VAL A 295 -17.59 17.09 -13.73
N ASP A 296 -18.82 16.60 -13.63
CA ASP A 296 -20.01 17.46 -13.59
C ASP A 296 -19.97 18.45 -12.42
N ASP A 297 -20.40 19.68 -12.68
CA ASP A 297 -20.52 20.78 -11.70
C ASP A 297 -19.24 21.08 -10.91
N TRP A 298 -18.05 20.98 -11.55
CA TRP A 298 -16.78 21.15 -10.85
C TRP A 298 -16.72 22.43 -10.00
N ASP A 299 -17.16 23.57 -10.51
CA ASP A 299 -17.02 24.85 -9.80
C ASP A 299 -17.84 24.95 -8.51
N ASN A 300 -18.97 24.23 -8.44
CA ASN A 300 -19.86 24.22 -7.27
C ASN A 300 -19.52 23.12 -6.24
N LEU A 301 -18.50 22.30 -6.51
CA LEU A 301 -18.14 21.19 -5.62
C LEU A 301 -17.51 21.70 -4.32
N VAL A 302 -18.13 21.33 -3.20
CA VAL A 302 -17.57 21.54 -1.86
C VAL A 302 -16.87 20.25 -1.41
N PRO A 303 -15.65 20.33 -0.84
CA PRO A 303 -15.00 19.17 -0.24
C PRO A 303 -15.89 18.51 0.82
N PRO A 304 -15.95 17.17 0.87
CA PRO A 304 -16.70 16.46 1.90
C PRO A 304 -16.08 16.76 3.28
N LYS A 305 -16.92 17.27 4.19
CA LYS A 305 -16.56 17.51 5.60
C LYS A 305 -16.13 16.21 6.28
#